data_AF-A0A2P7TZ13-F1
#
_entry.id   AF-A0A2P7TZ13-F1
#
_cell.length_a   1.000
_cell.length_b   1.000
_cell.length_c   1.000
_cell.angle_alpha   90.00
_cell.angle_beta   90.00
_cell.angle_gamma   90.00
#
_symmetry.space_group_name_H-M   'P 1'
#
loop_
_entity.id
_entity.type
_entity.pdbx_description
1 polymer ?
#
loop_
_entity_poly.entity_id
_entity_poly.type
_entity_poly.pdbx_seq_one_letter_code
_entity_poly.pdbx_strand_id
1 'polypeptide(L)'
;MKTEIDGYRAPMVTAIGIILGFVLAFMSKWATEPGTTHKSDYLVLIGLLIGIVLLITALYRILNNRVADADQAHYYGRTLQIFMVGLVCSFIGTLLAIIQQLLL
;
A
#
# COMPACT_ATOMS: atom_id res chain seq x y z
N MET A 1 -17.22 -5.79 28.87
CA MET A 1 -17.38 -4.91 27.70
C MET A 1 -16.22 -5.22 26.77
N LYS A 2 -16.41 -6.17 25.84
CA LYS A 2 -15.38 -6.58 24.88
C LYS A 2 -15.31 -5.44 23.86
N THR A 3 -14.29 -4.62 23.96
CA THR A 3 -14.13 -3.37 23.21
C THR A 3 -14.26 -3.68 21.72
N GLU A 4 -15.17 -3.01 21.01
CA GLU A 4 -15.51 -3.22 19.58
C GLU A 4 -14.29 -3.22 18.64
N ILE A 5 -13.15 -2.72 19.12
CA ILE A 5 -11.86 -2.58 18.43
C ILE A 5 -11.27 -3.92 17.96
N ASP A 6 -11.49 -5.02 18.70
CA ASP A 6 -11.00 -6.35 18.29
C ASP A 6 -11.66 -6.86 16.99
N GLY A 7 -12.89 -6.42 16.70
CA GLY A 7 -13.64 -6.81 15.49
C GLY A 7 -13.14 -6.16 14.20
N TYR A 8 -12.42 -5.04 14.28
CA TYR A 8 -11.94 -4.30 13.09
C TYR A 8 -10.63 -4.85 12.52
N ARG A 9 -9.95 -5.72 13.26
CA ARG A 9 -8.61 -6.20 12.91
C ARG A 9 -8.61 -7.16 11.74
N ALA A 10 -9.48 -8.17 11.80
CA ALA A 10 -9.61 -9.18 10.76
C ALA A 10 -10.05 -8.59 9.41
N PRO A 11 -11.08 -7.71 9.34
CA PRO A 11 -11.44 -7.02 8.10
C PRO A 11 -10.29 -6.18 7.52
N MET A 12 -9.51 -5.51 8.37
CA MET A 12 -8.39 -4.68 7.92
C MET A 12 -7.23 -5.51 7.36
N VAL A 13 -6.83 -6.60 8.01
CA VAL A 13 -5.80 -7.50 7.46
C VAL A 13 -6.20 -8.01 6.08
N THR A 14 -7.46 -8.42 5.93
CA THR A 14 -8.00 -8.91 4.65
C THR A 14 -7.95 -7.83 3.57
N ALA A 15 -8.41 -6.61 3.87
CA ALA A 15 -8.38 -5.50 2.93
C ALA A 15 -6.95 -5.15 2.49
N ILE A 16 -6.00 -5.10 3.43
CA ILE A 16 -4.59 -4.83 3.13
C ILE A 16 -4.01 -5.94 2.26
N GLY A 17 -4.29 -7.20 2.59
CA GLY A 17 -3.82 -8.36 1.80
C GLY A 17 -4.33 -8.32 0.36
N ILE A 18 -5.61 -8.03 0.15
CA ILE A 18 -6.22 -7.91 -1.19
C ILE A 18 -5.54 -6.78 -1.98
N ILE A 19 -5.42 -5.60 -1.37
CA ILE A 19 -4.83 -4.43 -2.02
C ILE A 19 -3.35 -4.65 -2.36
N LEU A 20 -2.59 -5.26 -1.44
CA LEU A 20 -1.20 -5.63 -1.69
C LEU A 20 -1.09 -6.63 -2.85
N GLY A 21 -1.99 -7.62 -2.90
CA GLY A 21 -2.10 -8.55 -4.04
C GLY A 21 -2.35 -7.85 -5.37
N PHE A 22 -3.27 -6.89 -5.41
CA PHE A 22 -3.53 -6.10 -6.62
C PHE A 22 -2.33 -5.26 -7.05
N VAL A 23 -1.64 -4.60 -6.10
CA VAL A 23 -0.46 -3.77 -6.40
C VAL A 23 0.69 -4.64 -6.93
N LEU A 24 0.93 -5.81 -6.35
CA LEU A 24 1.93 -6.77 -6.83
C LEU A 24 1.58 -7.32 -8.21
N ALA A 25 0.32 -7.69 -8.43
CA ALA A 25 -0.14 -8.16 -9.74
C ALA A 25 0.03 -7.08 -10.82
N PHE A 26 -0.30 -5.83 -10.50
CA PHE A 26 -0.08 -4.68 -11.38
C PHE A 26 1.41 -4.50 -11.69
N MET A 27 2.27 -4.49 -10.66
CA MET A 27 3.71 -4.35 -10.85
C MET A 27 4.30 -5.48 -11.68
N SER A 28 3.86 -6.73 -11.46
CA SER A 28 4.29 -7.88 -12.25
C SER A 28 3.92 -7.73 -13.72
N LYS A 29 2.67 -7.32 -14.01
CA LYS A 29 2.24 -7.10 -15.40
C LYS A 29 3.07 -6.01 -16.06
N TRP A 30 3.21 -4.88 -15.38
CA TRP A 30 3.95 -3.72 -15.86
C TRP A 30 5.43 -4.04 -16.10
N ALA A 31 6.07 -4.83 -15.22
CA ALA A 31 7.45 -5.27 -15.38
C ALA A 31 7.67 -6.24 -16.56
N THR A 32 6.62 -6.94 -17.00
CA THR A 32 6.66 -7.87 -18.13
C THR A 32 6.21 -7.25 -19.45
N GLU A 33 5.71 -6.02 -19.43
CA GLU A 33 5.23 -5.32 -20.63
C GLU A 33 6.43 -5.01 -21.55
N PRO A 34 6.48 -5.55 -22.77
CA PRO A 34 7.56 -5.25 -23.71
C PRO A 34 7.39 -3.83 -24.26
N GLY A 35 8.08 -2.87 -23.65
CA GLY A 35 8.10 -1.47 -24.06
C GLY A 35 9.52 -0.90 -24.07
N THR A 36 9.75 0.15 -24.86
CA THR A 36 11.00 0.92 -24.81
C THR A 36 11.16 1.50 -23.41
N THR A 37 12.22 1.11 -22.69
CA THR A 37 12.46 1.60 -21.33
C THR A 37 12.60 3.12 -21.34
N HIS A 38 11.57 3.82 -20.87
CA HIS A 38 11.59 5.27 -20.77
C HIS A 38 12.01 5.68 -19.37
N LYS A 39 12.54 6.90 -19.23
CA LYS A 39 12.93 7.44 -17.90
C LYS A 39 11.74 7.50 -16.93
N SER A 40 10.52 7.57 -17.46
CA SER A 40 9.25 7.47 -16.72
C SER A 40 9.08 6.14 -16.01
N ASP A 41 9.62 5.05 -16.55
CA ASP A 41 9.44 3.70 -16.01
C ASP A 41 10.14 3.56 -14.65
N TYR A 42 11.30 4.19 -14.50
CA TYR A 42 11.99 4.26 -13.22
C TYR A 42 11.17 5.01 -12.15
N LEU A 43 10.39 6.02 -12.54
CA LEU A 43 9.53 6.75 -11.61
C LEU A 43 8.38 5.85 -11.11
N VAL A 44 7.76 5.07 -12.00
CA VAL A 44 6.73 4.08 -11.66
C VAL A 44 7.28 3.01 -10.73
N LEU A 45 8.44 2.46 -11.08
CA LEU A 45 9.10 1.42 -10.31
C LEU A 45 9.35 1.88 -8.87
N ILE A 46 9.88 3.10 -8.70
CA ILE A 46 10.15 3.68 -7.38
C ILE A 46 8.84 3.90 -6.62
N GLY A 47 7.80 4.45 -7.25
CA GLY A 47 6.49 4.68 -6.61
C GLY A 47 5.78 3.39 -6.19
N LEU A 48 5.84 2.35 -7.02
CA LEU A 48 5.29 1.03 -6.69
C LEU A 48 6.09 0.36 -5.57
N LEU A 49 7.43 0.40 -5.62
CA LEU A 49 8.27 -0.15 -4.56
C LEU A 49 8.00 0.53 -3.21
N ILE A 50 7.94 1.86 -3.18
CA ILE A 50 7.66 2.62 -1.95
C ILE A 50 6.31 2.22 -1.38
N GLY A 51 5.26 2.16 -2.20
CA GLY A 51 3.94 1.78 -1.69
C GLY A 51 3.85 0.32 -1.27
N ILE A 52 4.52 -0.62 -1.95
CA ILE A 52 4.60 -2.02 -1.48
C ILE A 52 5.27 -2.10 -0.10
N VAL A 53 6.40 -1.39 0.10
CA VAL A 53 7.08 -1.35 1.40
C VAL A 53 6.18 -0.76 2.48
N LEU A 54 5.43 0.31 2.18
CA LEU A 54 4.46 0.92 3.10
C LEU A 54 3.29 -0.02 3.43
N LEU A 55 2.76 -0.73 2.43
CA LEU A 55 1.67 -1.72 2.60
C LEU A 55 2.13 -2.91 3.46
N ILE A 56 3.33 -3.43 3.21
CA ILE A 56 3.94 -4.51 4.03
C ILE A 56 4.18 -4.01 5.46
N THR A 57 4.66 -2.78 5.62
CA THR A 57 4.88 -2.16 6.95
C THR A 57 3.55 -2.01 7.71
N ALA A 58 2.48 -1.60 7.04
CA ALA A 58 1.15 -1.52 7.64
C ALA A 58 0.62 -2.90 8.08
N LEU A 59 0.81 -3.92 7.24
CA LEU A 59 0.43 -5.30 7.57
C LEU A 59 1.21 -5.83 8.79
N TYR A 60 2.53 -5.64 8.79
CA TYR A 60 3.38 -6.01 9.92
C TYR A 60 2.94 -5.31 11.22
N ARG A 61 2.60 -4.02 11.13
CA ARG A 61 2.19 -3.21 12.29
C ARG A 61 0.83 -3.63 12.86
N ILE A 62 -0.11 -4.04 12.01
CA ILE A 62 -1.41 -4.60 12.43
C ILE A 62 -1.29 -6.01 13.03
N LEU A 63 -0.33 -6.80 12.54
CA LEU A 63 -0.04 -8.14 13.06
C LEU A 63 0.71 -8.07 14.41
N ASN A 64 1.59 -7.08 14.58
CA ASN A 64 2.38 -6.87 15.80
C ASN A 64 1.56 -6.22 16.91
N ASN A 65 0.71 -7.01 17.57
CA ASN A 65 -0.18 -6.60 18.65
C ASN A 65 0.49 -6.70 20.03
N ARG A 66 1.55 -5.92 20.25
CA ARG A 66 2.24 -5.84 21.55
C ARG A 66 1.91 -4.57 22.34
N VAL A 67 0.88 -3.83 21.95
CA VAL A 67 0.51 -2.56 22.57
C VAL A 67 -0.68 -2.78 23.51
N ALA A 68 -0.48 -2.42 24.79
CA ALA A 68 -1.48 -2.51 25.85
C ALA A 68 -2.77 -1.78 25.47
N ASP A 69 -3.91 -2.36 25.85
CA ASP A 69 -5.29 -2.02 25.47
C ASP A 69 -5.71 -0.54 25.60
N ALA A 70 -4.94 0.29 26.29
CA ALA A 70 -5.29 1.69 26.57
C ALA A 70 -5.14 2.65 25.36
N ASP A 71 -4.34 2.29 24.34
CA ASP A 71 -4.05 3.20 23.21
C ASP A 71 -4.16 2.54 21.82
N GLN A 72 -4.90 1.43 21.74
CA GLN A 72 -5.08 0.66 20.50
C GLN A 72 -5.70 1.48 19.37
N ALA A 73 -6.66 2.36 19.67
CA ALA A 73 -7.36 3.14 18.65
C ALA A 73 -6.43 4.11 17.91
N HIS A 74 -5.53 4.83 18.61
CA HIS A 74 -4.57 5.74 17.99
C HIS A 74 -3.49 4.98 17.20
N TYR A 75 -3.04 3.83 17.70
CA TYR A 75 -2.06 3.01 17.01
C TYR A 75 -2.63 2.41 15.70
N TYR A 76 -3.91 1.98 15.73
CA TYR A 76 -4.62 1.51 14.53
C TYR A 76 -4.83 2.63 13.52
N GLY A 77 -5.27 3.81 13.97
CA GLY A 77 -5.44 4.98 13.13
C GLY A 77 -4.15 5.40 12.42
N ARG A 78 -3.01 5.41 13.13
CA ARG A 78 -1.70 5.67 12.49
C ARG A 78 -1.28 4.60 11.50
N THR A 79 -1.62 3.34 11.76
CA THR A 79 -1.32 2.25 10.81
C THR A 79 -2.13 2.39 9.53
N LEU A 80 -3.41 2.76 9.65
CA LEU A 80 -4.26 3.12 8.52
C LEU A 80 -3.72 4.32 7.74
N GLN A 81 -3.23 5.36 8.41
CA GLN A 81 -2.62 6.51 7.73
C GLN A 81 -1.36 6.12 6.94
N ILE A 82 -0.48 5.27 7.49
CA ILE A 82 0.70 4.77 6.78
C ILE A 82 0.29 3.94 5.56
N PHE A 83 -0.71 3.07 5.72
CA PHE A 83 -1.30 2.30 4.64
C PHE A 83 -1.85 3.21 3.53
N MET A 84 -2.63 4.21 3.90
CA MET A 84 -3.29 5.12 2.97
C MET A 84 -2.28 6.01 2.24
N VAL A 85 -1.23 6.47 2.93
CA VAL A 85 -0.11 7.21 2.32
C VAL A 85 0.65 6.32 1.34
N GLY A 86 0.93 5.07 1.69
CA GLY A 86 1.58 4.10 0.79
C GLY A 86 0.76 3.81 -0.46
N LEU A 87 -0.54 3.60 -0.28
CA LEU A 87 -1.49 3.42 -1.37
C LEU A 87 -1.50 4.64 -2.30
N VAL A 88 -1.73 5.83 -1.75
CA VAL A 88 -1.79 7.07 -2.54
C VAL A 88 -0.47 7.33 -3.26
N CYS A 89 0.66 7.05 -2.61
CA CYS A 89 1.99 7.19 -3.22
C CYS A 89 2.17 6.25 -4.43
N SER A 90 1.78 4.98 -4.30
CA SER A 90 1.76 4.04 -5.43
C SER A 90 0.86 4.53 -6.57
N PHE A 91 -0.35 5.00 -6.26
CA PHE A 91 -1.28 5.50 -7.27
C PHE A 91 -0.76 6.75 -7.97
N ILE A 92 -0.14 7.69 -7.25
CA ILE A 92 0.45 8.90 -7.83
C ILE A 92 1.60 8.52 -8.77
N GLY A 93 2.47 7.58 -8.37
CA GLY A 93 3.56 7.09 -9.22
C GLY A 93 3.05 6.53 -10.55
N THR A 94 1.97 5.74 -10.50
CA THR A 94 1.32 5.19 -11.70
C THR A 94 0.61 6.26 -12.53
N LEU A 95 -0.13 7.19 -11.89
CA LEU A 95 -0.83 8.29 -12.57
C LEU A 95 0.11 9.19 -13.34
N LEU A 96 1.25 9.55 -12.75
CA LEU A 96 2.26 10.39 -13.40
C LEU A 96 2.81 9.74 -14.67
N ALA A 97 3.03 8.43 -14.66
CA ALA A 97 3.50 7.73 -15.85
C ALA A 97 2.44 7.62 -16.94
N ILE A 98 1.18 7.37 -16.58
CA ILE A 98 0.07 7.38 -17.55
C ILE A 98 -0.04 8.76 -18.21
N ILE A 99 0.00 9.83 -17.40
CA ILE A 99 -0.05 11.20 -17.91
C ILE A 99 1.13 11.48 -18.85
N GLN A 100 2.34 11.06 -18.48
CA GLN A 100 3.52 11.28 -19.30
C GLN A 100 3.48 10.50 -20.61
N GLN A 101 2.94 9.28 -20.60
CA GLN A 101 2.77 8.45 -21.79
C GLN A 101 1.64 8.94 -22.69
N LEU A 102 0.67 9.69 -22.16
CA LEU A 102 -0.39 10.34 -22.95
C LEU A 102 0.08 11.67 -23.60
N LEU A 103 1.08 12.32 -22.99
CA LEU A 103 1.63 13.61 -23.43
C LEU A 103 2.78 13.47 -24.46
N LEU A 104 3.31 12.26 -24.66
CA LEU A 104 4.38 11.92 -25.61
C LEU A 104 3.84 11.03 -26.72
#